data_AF-A0A1F8GR45-F1
#
_entry.id   AF-A0A1F8GR45-F1
#
_cell.length_a   1.000
_cell.length_b   1.000
_cell.length_c   1.000
_cell.angle_alpha   90.00
_cell.angle_beta   90.00
_cell.angle_gamma   90.00
#
_symmetry.space_group_name_H-M   'P 1'
#
loop_
_entity.id
_entity.type
_entity.pdbx_description
1 polymer ?
#
loop_
_entity_poly.entity_id
_entity_poly.type
_entity_poly.pdbx_seq_one_letter_code
_entity_poly.pdbx_strand_id
1 'polypeptide(L)'
;MGVIRQDDLVTVQKILKTIAEQTNPLILQISKQYSESIPTGETVLGLKIKPTDALLLLHQHIMEKLTPYVFYDATLDELFDLNAEPQTVKWVNEFKQSSSGQKFWPHITVGISESSCEFSREPFLVSELAIFHLGTYCTCPVKGCLARWNLHQ
;
A
#
# COMPACT_ATOMS: atom_id res chain seq x y z
N MET A 1 -2.07 5.45 0.93
CA MET A 1 -2.18 6.07 -0.41
C MET A 1 -2.53 7.53 -0.23
N GLY A 2 -2.18 8.35 -1.20
CA GLY A 2 -2.47 9.79 -1.21
C GLY A 2 -1.57 10.50 -2.22
N VAL A 3 -1.71 11.82 -2.30
CA VAL A 3 -0.93 12.69 -3.17
C VAL A 3 0.23 13.29 -2.38
N ILE A 4 1.43 13.25 -2.96
CA ILE A 4 2.63 13.92 -2.43
C ILE A 4 3.05 14.93 -3.49
N ARG A 5 3.29 16.19 -3.08
CA ARG A 5 3.79 17.21 -4.00
C ARG A 5 5.24 16.90 -4.36
N GLN A 6 5.64 17.22 -5.59
CA GLN A 6 6.99 16.92 -6.07
C GLN A 6 8.09 17.49 -5.17
N ASP A 7 7.89 18.69 -4.63
CA ASP A 7 8.85 19.36 -3.74
C ASP A 7 8.96 18.68 -2.36
N ASP A 8 7.91 17.98 -1.93
CA ASP A 8 7.88 17.23 -0.66
C ASP A 8 8.48 15.82 -0.79
N LEU A 9 8.64 15.30 -2.01
CA LEU A 9 9.05 13.91 -2.25
C LEU A 9 10.38 13.56 -1.58
N VAL A 10 11.37 14.46 -1.66
CA VAL A 10 12.68 14.25 -1.02
C VAL A 10 12.55 14.19 0.49
N THR A 11 11.69 15.03 1.08
CA THR A 11 11.42 15.03 2.53
C THR A 11 10.71 13.74 2.95
N VAL A 12 9.68 13.32 2.21
CA VAL A 12 8.97 12.07 2.44
C VAL A 12 9.90 10.86 2.35
N GLN A 13 10.78 10.82 1.35
CA GLN A 13 11.79 9.76 1.20
C GLN A 13 12.74 9.70 2.40
N LYS A 14 13.20 10.84 2.92
CA LYS A 14 14.04 10.88 4.12
C LYS A 14 13.30 10.35 5.35
N ILE A 15 12.04 10.75 5.53
CA ILE A 15 11.19 10.25 6.64
C ILE A 15 11.04 8.73 6.54
N LEU A 16 10.66 8.21 5.38
CA LEU A 16 10.48 6.77 5.17
C LEU A 16 11.79 5.99 5.34
N LYS A 17 12.93 6.54 4.90
CA LYS A 17 14.25 5.98 5.17
C LYS A 17 14.48 5.86 6.68
N THR A 18 14.32 6.93 7.44
CA THR A 18 14.49 6.89 8.90
C THR A 18 13.55 5.89 9.58
N ILE A 19 12.30 5.78 9.12
CA ILE A 19 11.36 4.77 9.62
C ILE A 19 11.88 3.36 9.33
N ALA A 20 12.39 3.10 8.11
CA ALA A 20 12.94 1.80 7.73
C ALA A 20 14.16 1.43 8.60
N GLU A 21 15.09 2.35 8.81
CA GLU A 21 16.29 2.16 9.64
C GLU A 21 15.93 1.82 11.11
N GLN A 22 14.81 2.34 11.60
CA GLN A 22 14.32 2.11 12.98
C GLN A 22 13.39 0.90 13.12
N THR A 23 13.00 0.26 12.01
CA THR A 23 12.04 -0.83 11.99
C THR A 23 12.76 -2.15 11.79
N ASN A 24 12.56 -3.11 12.70
CA ASN A 24 13.05 -4.47 12.52
C ASN A 24 12.33 -5.16 11.35
N PRO A 25 13.00 -6.09 10.64
CA PRO A 25 12.32 -6.97 9.69
C PRO A 25 11.09 -7.65 10.31
N LEU A 26 10.02 -7.75 9.52
CA LEU A 26 8.74 -8.27 9.98
C LEU A 26 8.60 -9.73 9.57
N ILE A 27 8.05 -10.56 10.46
CA ILE A 27 7.58 -11.91 10.11
C ILE A 27 6.07 -11.81 9.92
N LEU A 28 5.61 -12.01 8.69
CA LEU A 28 4.20 -11.92 8.31
C LEU A 28 3.67 -13.29 7.90
N GLN A 29 2.34 -13.44 7.90
CA GLN A 29 1.68 -14.69 7.53
C GLN A 29 0.40 -14.40 6.76
N ILE A 30 0.15 -15.15 5.69
CA ILE A 30 -1.14 -15.12 5.00
C ILE A 30 -2.16 -15.91 5.82
N SER A 31 -3.27 -15.25 6.16
CA SER A 31 -4.35 -15.85 6.97
C SER A 31 -5.42 -16.55 6.13
N LYS A 32 -5.83 -15.94 5.02
CA LYS A 32 -6.84 -16.47 4.11
C LYS A 32 -6.77 -15.79 2.75
N GLN A 33 -7.29 -16.45 1.72
CA GLN A 33 -7.68 -15.79 0.48
C GLN A 33 -9.06 -15.13 0.64
N TYR A 34 -9.34 -14.13 -0.19
CA TYR A 34 -10.65 -13.50 -0.33
C TYR A 34 -10.88 -13.11 -1.79
N SER A 35 -12.16 -13.02 -2.16
CA SER A 35 -12.60 -12.45 -3.43
C SER A 35 -13.64 -11.37 -3.16
N GLU A 36 -13.57 -10.27 -3.89
CA GLU A 36 -14.49 -9.14 -3.75
C GLU A 36 -14.81 -8.56 -5.12
N SER A 37 -16.11 -8.38 -5.41
CA SER A 37 -16.53 -7.68 -6.62
C SER A 37 -16.32 -6.18 -6.43
N ILE A 38 -15.60 -5.57 -7.37
CA ILE A 38 -15.34 -4.13 -7.38
C ILE A 38 -16.35 -3.39 -8.27
N PRO A 39 -16.49 -2.06 -8.15
CA PRO A 39 -17.49 -1.30 -8.90
C PRO A 39 -17.42 -1.42 -10.43
N THR A 40 -16.29 -1.87 -11.00
CA THR A 40 -16.15 -2.16 -12.43
C THR A 40 -16.89 -3.44 -12.85
N GLY A 41 -17.42 -4.22 -11.92
CA GLY A 41 -18.04 -5.54 -12.15
C GLY A 41 -17.04 -6.69 -12.14
N GLU A 42 -15.74 -6.39 -12.04
CA GLU A 42 -14.68 -7.38 -11.94
C GLU A 42 -14.59 -7.96 -10.52
N THR A 43 -14.04 -9.17 -10.39
CA THR A 43 -13.77 -9.80 -9.09
C THR A 43 -12.28 -9.75 -8.80
N VAL A 44 -11.91 -9.06 -7.72
CA VAL A 44 -10.54 -9.00 -7.21
C VAL A 44 -10.30 -10.20 -6.30
N LEU A 45 -9.22 -10.93 -6.57
CA LEU A 45 -8.67 -11.95 -5.68
C LEU A 45 -7.52 -11.36 -4.87
N GLY A 46 -7.50 -11.62 -3.57
CA GLY A 46 -6.38 -11.22 -2.71
C GLY A 46 -6.12 -12.16 -1.54
N LEU A 47 -4.98 -11.92 -0.90
CA LEU A 47 -4.48 -12.66 0.25
C LEU A 47 -4.48 -11.74 1.46
N LYS A 48 -5.27 -12.06 2.48
CA LYS A 48 -5.30 -11.32 3.74
C LYS A 48 -4.09 -11.66 4.58
N ILE A 49 -3.32 -10.65 4.96
CA ILE A 49 -2.22 -10.79 5.92
C ILE A 49 -2.78 -10.79 7.34
N LYS A 50 -2.28 -11.70 8.18
CA LYS A 50 -2.60 -11.71 9.61
C LYS A 50 -2.05 -10.43 10.24
N PRO A 51 -2.88 -9.57 10.87
CA PRO A 51 -2.39 -8.40 11.56
C PRO A 51 -1.44 -8.80 12.70
N THR A 52 -0.33 -8.07 12.82
CA THR A 52 0.62 -8.18 13.93
C THR A 52 0.84 -6.80 14.52
N ASP A 53 1.17 -6.72 15.81
CA ASP A 53 1.38 -5.42 16.48
C ASP A 53 2.48 -4.61 15.77
N ALA A 54 3.56 -5.26 15.35
CA ALA A 54 4.64 -4.61 14.62
C ALA A 54 4.18 -4.02 13.26
N LEU A 55 3.34 -4.73 12.52
CA LEU A 55 2.79 -4.23 11.25
C LEU A 55 1.81 -3.07 11.47
N LEU A 56 0.96 -3.16 12.50
CA LEU A 56 0.00 -2.11 12.85
C LEU A 56 0.71 -0.84 13.33
N LEU A 57 1.74 -0.98 14.16
CA LEU A 57 2.58 0.12 14.64
C LEU A 57 3.34 0.78 13.48
N LEU A 58 3.92 -0.01 12.56
CA LEU A 58 4.58 0.53 11.38
C LEU A 58 3.62 1.35 10.52
N HIS A 59 2.43 0.81 10.23
CA HIS A 59 1.39 1.52 9.47
C HIS A 59 1.00 2.84 10.16
N GLN A 60 0.70 2.79 11.45
CA GLN A 60 0.34 3.98 12.23
C GLN A 60 1.47 5.02 12.19
N HIS A 61 2.71 4.59 12.40
CA HIS A 61 3.87 5.48 12.43
C HIS A 61 4.10 6.18 11.08
N ILE A 62 3.99 5.44 9.98
CA ILE A 62 4.05 6.01 8.62
C ILE A 62 2.94 7.04 8.42
N MET A 63 1.69 6.68 8.75
CA MET A 63 0.54 7.58 8.56
C MET A 63 0.67 8.87 9.37
N GLU A 64 1.11 8.79 10.62
CA GLU A 64 1.32 9.96 11.49
C GLU A 64 2.42 10.87 10.95
N LYS A 65 3.59 10.29 10.61
CA LYS A 65 4.75 11.07 10.13
C LYS A 65 4.51 11.71 8.76
N LEU A 66 3.74 11.04 7.90
CA LEU A 66 3.45 11.55 6.56
C LEU A 66 2.20 12.43 6.48
N THR A 67 1.41 12.55 7.56
CA THR A 67 0.19 13.38 7.58
C THR A 67 0.39 14.81 7.04
N PRO A 68 1.52 15.52 7.32
CA PRO A 68 1.73 16.87 6.79
C PRO A 68 1.97 16.95 5.27
N TYR A 69 2.33 15.83 4.64
CA TYR A 69 2.81 15.78 3.25
C TYR A 69 1.88 14.99 2.31
N VAL A 70 0.84 14.37 2.87
CA VAL A 70 -0.09 13.52 2.13
C VAL A 70 -1.44 14.22 2.01
N PHE A 71 -1.77 14.57 0.79
CA PHE A 71 -3.04 15.15 0.39
C PHE A 71 -3.98 14.07 -0.18
N TYR A 72 -5.26 14.41 -0.29
CA TYR A 72 -6.35 13.51 -0.70
C TYR A 72 -7.22 14.18 -1.76
N ASP A 73 -6.56 14.84 -2.72
CA ASP A 73 -7.10 15.61 -3.82
C ASP A 73 -6.55 15.11 -5.18
N ALA A 74 -6.34 13.80 -5.28
CA ALA A 74 -5.80 13.15 -6.47
C ALA A 74 -6.66 13.42 -7.70
N THR A 75 -5.98 13.52 -8.83
CA THR A 75 -6.54 13.59 -10.18
C THR A 75 -6.01 12.43 -11.03
N LEU A 76 -6.65 12.18 -12.18
CA LEU A 76 -6.24 11.09 -13.07
C LEU A 76 -4.82 11.28 -13.63
N ASP A 77 -4.45 12.53 -13.94
CA ASP A 77 -3.15 12.88 -14.52
C ASP A 77 -1.97 12.69 -13.54
N GLU A 78 -2.27 12.52 -12.25
CA GLU A 78 -1.27 12.31 -11.20
C GLU A 78 -0.99 10.81 -10.95
N LEU A 79 -1.67 9.90 -11.65
CA LEU A 79 -1.40 8.45 -11.56
C LEU A 79 -0.28 8.04 -12.53
N PHE A 80 0.43 6.95 -12.19
CA PHE A 80 1.53 6.44 -13.01
C PHE A 80 1.03 5.94 -14.38
N ASP A 81 -0.19 5.40 -14.42
CA ASP A 81 -0.85 4.95 -15.64
C ASP A 81 -1.95 5.95 -16.01
N LEU A 82 -1.80 6.61 -17.17
CA LEU A 82 -2.75 7.60 -17.67
C LEU A 82 -4.08 6.99 -18.14
N ASN A 83 -4.16 5.65 -18.23
CA ASN A 83 -5.41 4.94 -18.50
C ASN A 83 -6.15 4.53 -17.22
N ALA A 84 -5.78 5.11 -16.07
CA ALA A 84 -6.41 4.74 -14.81
C ALA A 84 -7.90 5.09 -14.77
N GLU A 85 -8.66 4.21 -14.12
CA GLU A 85 -10.10 4.39 -13.93
C GLU A 85 -10.39 5.47 -12.87
N PRO A 86 -11.46 6.29 -13.04
CA PRO A 86 -11.89 7.29 -12.04
C PRO A 86 -12.09 6.71 -10.64
N GLN A 87 -12.41 5.42 -10.55
CA GLN A 87 -12.54 4.70 -9.28
C GLN A 87 -11.23 4.65 -8.49
N THR A 88 -10.07 4.63 -9.16
CA THR A 88 -8.75 4.67 -8.51
C THR A 88 -8.57 5.99 -7.75
N VAL A 89 -8.90 7.12 -8.40
CA VAL A 89 -8.84 8.45 -7.79
C VAL A 89 -9.76 8.53 -6.56
N LYS A 90 -10.98 7.99 -6.67
CA LYS A 90 -11.90 7.93 -5.54
C LYS A 90 -11.31 7.17 -4.35
N TRP A 91 -10.72 5.99 -4.59
CA TRP A 91 -10.06 5.22 -3.53
C TRP A 91 -8.90 5.96 -2.88
N VAL A 92 -8.08 6.67 -3.66
CA VAL A 92 -7.00 7.48 -3.12
C VAL A 92 -7.53 8.58 -2.20
N ASN A 93 -8.55 9.32 -2.65
CA ASN A 93 -9.10 10.46 -1.91
C ASN A 93 -9.85 10.03 -0.63
N GLU A 94 -10.42 8.83 -0.61
CA GLU A 94 -11.13 8.29 0.57
C GLU A 94 -10.20 7.50 1.52
N PHE A 95 -8.99 7.12 1.09
CA PHE A 95 -8.13 6.14 1.75
C PHE A 95 -7.94 6.38 3.25
N LYS A 96 -7.67 7.63 3.67
CA LYS A 96 -7.47 7.95 5.08
C LYS A 96 -8.66 7.56 5.94
N GLN A 97 -9.86 7.81 5.43
CA GLN A 97 -11.10 7.64 6.18
C GLN A 97 -11.67 6.22 6.07
N SER A 98 -11.44 5.54 4.94
CA SER A 98 -12.04 4.24 4.63
C SER A 98 -11.12 3.04 4.87
N SER A 99 -9.79 3.21 4.76
CA SER A 99 -8.85 2.08 4.68
C SER A 99 -7.55 2.27 5.49
N SER A 100 -7.50 3.27 6.37
CA SER A 100 -6.33 3.53 7.24
C SER A 100 -6.68 3.48 8.73
N GLY A 101 -5.66 3.63 9.60
CA GLY A 101 -5.83 3.56 11.06
C GLY A 101 -6.55 2.29 11.52
N GLN A 102 -7.65 2.44 12.26
CA GLN A 102 -8.45 1.31 12.76
C GLN A 102 -9.13 0.48 11.67
N LYS A 103 -9.28 1.03 10.46
CA LYS A 103 -9.80 0.31 9.29
C LYS A 103 -8.70 -0.32 8.44
N PHE A 104 -7.44 -0.25 8.88
CA PHE A 104 -6.34 -0.86 8.18
C PHE A 104 -6.54 -2.37 8.09
N TRP A 105 -6.56 -2.86 6.85
CA TRP A 105 -6.80 -4.25 6.53
C TRP A 105 -5.66 -4.73 5.63
N PRO A 106 -4.58 -5.29 6.19
CA PRO A 106 -3.39 -5.62 5.41
C PRO A 106 -3.66 -6.81 4.49
N HIS A 107 -3.42 -6.62 3.21
CA HIS A 107 -3.67 -7.62 2.17
C HIS A 107 -2.71 -7.44 1.00
N ILE A 108 -2.62 -8.47 0.16
CA ILE A 108 -1.91 -8.46 -1.11
C ILE A 108 -2.93 -8.84 -2.19
N THR A 109 -3.21 -7.91 -3.10
CA THR A 109 -4.01 -8.22 -4.29
C THR A 109 -3.21 -9.12 -5.23
N VAL A 110 -3.81 -10.23 -5.66
CA VAL A 110 -3.21 -11.20 -6.59
C VAL A 110 -3.56 -10.85 -8.03
N GLY A 111 -4.80 -10.42 -8.27
CA GLY A 111 -5.26 -10.01 -9.59
C GLY A 111 -6.78 -10.06 -9.71
N ILE A 112 -7.28 -9.95 -10.94
CA ILE A 112 -8.69 -10.12 -11.27
C ILE A 112 -8.95 -11.59 -11.58
N SER A 113 -9.69 -12.26 -10.70
CA SER A 113 -10.08 -13.66 -10.87
C SER A 113 -11.21 -14.05 -9.92
N GLU A 114 -12.11 -14.90 -10.41
CA GLU A 114 -13.11 -15.59 -9.59
C GLU A 114 -12.59 -16.92 -9.02
N SER A 115 -11.41 -17.37 -9.48
CA SER A 115 -10.82 -18.63 -9.06
C SER A 115 -9.94 -18.45 -7.82
N SER A 116 -9.91 -19.47 -6.95
CA SER A 116 -8.94 -19.53 -5.86
C SER A 116 -7.51 -19.67 -6.39
N CYS A 117 -6.54 -19.13 -5.67
CA CYS A 117 -5.12 -19.37 -5.93
C CYS A 117 -4.51 -20.24 -4.83
N GLU A 118 -3.49 -21.02 -5.17
CA GLU A 118 -2.66 -21.67 -4.17
C GLU A 118 -1.78 -20.63 -3.47
N PHE A 119 -1.67 -20.73 -2.14
CA PHE A 119 -0.79 -19.89 -1.35
C PHE A 119 -0.21 -20.66 -0.17
N SER A 120 1.01 -20.31 0.23
CA SER A 120 1.61 -20.85 1.44
C SER A 120 1.05 -20.14 2.67
N ARG A 121 0.80 -20.92 3.74
CA ARG A 121 0.48 -20.40 5.07
C ARG A 121 1.71 -20.25 5.96
N GLU A 122 2.88 -20.61 5.45
CA GLU A 122 4.12 -20.45 6.20
C GLU A 122 4.43 -18.96 6.42
N PRO A 123 4.97 -18.59 7.59
CA PRO A 123 5.46 -17.23 7.80
C PRO A 123 6.57 -16.88 6.82
N PHE A 124 6.62 -15.63 6.40
CA PHE A 124 7.67 -15.10 5.51
C PHE A 124 8.27 -13.81 6.08
N LEU A 125 9.54 -13.59 5.75
CA LEU A 125 10.29 -12.42 6.17
C LEU A 125 10.03 -11.25 5.21
N VAL A 126 9.73 -10.08 5.76
CA VAL A 126 9.70 -8.80 5.05
C VAL A 126 10.83 -7.94 5.58
N SER A 127 11.76 -7.58 4.71
CA SER A 127 12.98 -6.85 5.05
C SER A 127 13.12 -5.51 4.34
N GLU A 128 12.12 -5.07 3.59
CA GLU A 128 12.18 -3.82 2.82
C GLU A 128 10.92 -2.97 3.00
N LEU A 129 11.11 -1.66 2.96
CA LEU A 129 10.06 -0.64 2.83
C LEU A 129 10.29 0.14 1.54
N ALA A 130 9.23 0.41 0.79
CA ALA A 130 9.33 1.12 -0.49
C ALA A 130 8.17 2.08 -0.71
N ILE A 131 8.43 3.12 -1.50
CA ILE A 131 7.44 4.09 -1.97
C ILE A 131 7.31 3.99 -3.49
N PHE A 132 6.06 4.01 -3.94
CA PHE A 132 5.70 3.84 -5.35
C PHE A 132 4.81 4.99 -5.82
N HIS A 133 4.99 5.36 -7.09
CA HIS A 133 3.98 6.09 -7.86
C HIS A 133 2.86 5.12 -8.21
N LEU A 134 1.66 5.44 -7.72
CA LEU A 134 0.50 4.58 -7.77
C LEU A 134 0.01 4.37 -9.21
N GLY A 135 -0.19 3.11 -9.61
CA GLY A 135 -0.80 2.74 -10.89
C GLY A 135 -2.31 2.50 -10.79
N THR A 136 -2.89 1.99 -11.88
CA THR A 136 -4.31 1.62 -11.97
C THR A 136 -4.68 0.57 -10.92
N TYR A 137 -5.90 0.66 -10.38
CA TYR A 137 -6.40 -0.14 -9.26
C TYR A 137 -5.53 -0.06 -8.00
N CYS A 138 -4.88 1.09 -7.79
CA CYS A 138 -4.01 1.31 -6.63
C CYS A 138 -2.83 0.34 -6.55
N THR A 139 -2.37 -0.19 -7.69
CA THR A 139 -1.24 -1.11 -7.75
C THR A 139 0.11 -0.38 -7.65
N CYS A 140 1.14 -1.12 -7.24
CA CYS A 140 2.52 -0.63 -7.17
C CYS A 140 3.34 -1.24 -8.32
N PRO A 141 3.28 -0.70 -9.56
CA PRO A 141 4.03 -1.25 -10.68
C PRO A 141 5.53 -1.16 -10.41
N VAL A 142 6.30 -2.16 -10.85
CA VAL A 142 7.77 -2.17 -10.66
C VAL A 142 8.44 -0.90 -11.20
N LYS A 143 7.96 -0.41 -12.35
CA LYS A 143 8.44 0.84 -12.98
C LYS A 143 8.05 2.11 -12.21
N GLY A 144 7.08 2.02 -11.31
CA GLY A 144 6.65 3.11 -10.43
C GLY A 144 7.42 3.16 -9.11
N CYS A 145 8.42 2.30 -8.88
CA CYS A 145 9.22 2.34 -7.65
C CYS A 145 10.06 3.63 -7.60
N LEU A 146 9.78 4.50 -6.63
CA LEU A 146 10.49 5.77 -6.46
C LEU A 146 11.70 5.63 -5.54
N ALA A 147 11.59 4.80 -4.49
CA ALA A 147 12.69 4.45 -3.59
C ALA A 147 12.36 3.18 -2.78
N ARG A 148 13.40 2.50 -2.28
CA ARG A 148 13.30 1.36 -1.36
C ARG A 148 14.43 1.39 -0.35
N TRP A 149 14.18 0.86 0.84
CA TRP A 149 15.13 0.79 1.94
C TRP A 149 15.00 -0.55 2.64
N ASN A 150 16.12 -1.09 3.10
CA ASN A 150 16.10 -2.24 3.99
C ASN A 150 15.63 -1.82 5.38
N LEU A 151 14.87 -2.69 6.02
CA LEU A 151 14.49 -2.58 7.42
C LEU A 151 15.71 -2.88 8.28
N HIS A 152 15.98 -2.00 9.25
CA HIS A 152 17.07 -2.11 10.21
C HIS A 152 18.48 -2.14 9.58
N GLN A 153 18.83 -1.07 8.85
CA GLN A 153 20.18 -0.80 8.31
C GLN A 153 20.68 0.59 8.66
#